data_AF-A0A1V9FF49-F1
#
_entry.id   AF-A0A1V9FF49-F1
#
_cell.length_a   1.000
_cell.length_b   1.000
_cell.length_c   1.000
_cell.angle_alpha   90.00
_cell.angle_beta   90.00
_cell.angle_gamma   90.00
#
_symmetry.space_group_name_H-M   'P 1'
#
loop_
_entity.id
_entity.type
_entity.pdbx_description
1 polymer ?
#
loop_
_entity_poly.entity_id
_entity_poly.type
_entity_poly.pdbx_seq_one_letter_code
_entity_poly.pdbx_strand_id
1 'polypeptide(L)'
;MTVKNCLACDRPIKGRTDKKFCDDSCRNNYNNRLNSDATPLIRNINNILRKNRRILMDLLSGLNKQVLVVDQKKLVEKGYRFDYFTEHYSTKENEKYYYCYDYGYRPLDDEKLMLVKDTRKKSFAGEKKQVLEKSATSSTTYYSQSSP
;
A
#
# COMPACT_ATOMS: atom_id res chain seq x y z
N MET A 1 40.55 2.27 -37.24
CA MET A 1 40.17 2.03 -35.84
C MET A 1 38.71 2.42 -35.66
N THR A 2 37.83 1.49 -35.30
CA THR A 2 36.43 1.79 -35.02
C THR A 2 36.32 2.32 -33.59
N VAL A 3 35.92 3.57 -33.42
CA VAL A 3 35.72 4.17 -32.10
C VAL A 3 34.40 3.64 -31.55
N LYS A 4 34.46 2.95 -30.40
CA LYS A 4 33.25 2.44 -29.73
C LYS A 4 32.63 3.55 -28.90
N ASN A 5 31.36 3.84 -29.14
CA ASN A 5 30.64 4.90 -28.44
C ASN A 5 29.86 4.34 -27.25
N CYS A 6 29.64 5.20 -26.25
CA CYS A 6 28.85 4.87 -25.07
C CYS A 6 27.37 4.69 -25.42
N LEU A 7 26.76 3.59 -24.98
CA LEU A 7 25.33 3.32 -25.22
C LEU A 7 24.36 4.36 -24.61
N ALA A 8 24.83 5.21 -23.68
CA ALA A 8 23.99 6.17 -22.96
C ALA A 8 24.12 7.62 -23.43
N CYS A 9 25.33 8.03 -23.86
CA CYS A 9 25.64 9.43 -24.16
C CYS A 9 26.44 9.63 -25.45
N ASP A 10 26.65 8.55 -26.22
CA ASP A 10 27.35 8.53 -27.50
C ASP A 10 28.80 9.05 -27.52
N ARG A 11 29.35 9.41 -26.34
CA ARG A 11 30.75 9.80 -26.20
C ARG A 11 31.68 8.60 -26.46
N PRO A 12 32.87 8.84 -27.04
CA PRO A 12 33.84 7.79 -27.31
C PRO A 12 34.30 7.13 -26.00
N ILE A 13 34.25 5.80 -25.96
CA ILE A 13 34.71 5.02 -24.82
C ILE A 13 36.22 4.84 -24.92
N LYS A 14 36.92 5.17 -23.83
CA LYS A 14 38.33 4.81 -23.62
C LYS A 14 38.45 3.70 -22.58
N GLY A 15 39.36 2.77 -22.81
CA GLY A 15 39.67 1.65 -21.91
C GLY A 15 39.43 0.29 -22.55
N ARG A 16 39.06 -0.70 -21.72
CA ARG A 16 38.88 -2.10 -22.14
C ARG A 16 37.94 -2.25 -23.34
N THR A 17 38.25 -3.23 -24.20
CA THR A 17 37.51 -3.54 -25.43
C THR A 17 36.03 -3.87 -25.20
N ASP A 18 35.70 -4.50 -24.06
CA ASP A 18 34.34 -4.91 -23.69
C ASP A 18 33.50 -3.80 -23.05
N LYS A 19 34.10 -2.63 -22.75
CA LYS A 19 33.42 -1.52 -22.08
C LYS A 19 32.23 -1.02 -22.91
N LYS A 20 31.07 -0.86 -22.28
CA LYS A 20 29.79 -0.42 -22.90
C LYS A 20 29.37 1.00 -22.52
N PHE A 21 29.88 1.50 -21.39
CA PHE A 21 29.55 2.82 -20.83
C PHE A 21 30.83 3.58 -20.51
N CYS A 22 30.86 4.91 -20.70
CA CYS A 22 32.06 5.70 -20.40
C CYS A 22 32.36 5.78 -18.89
N ASP A 23 31.31 5.82 -18.07
CA ASP A 23 31.34 5.89 -16.61
C ASP A 23 30.13 5.15 -15.99
N ASP A 24 30.11 5.01 -14.67
CA ASP A 24 29.02 4.35 -13.94
C ASP A 24 27.71 5.17 -13.95
N SER A 25 27.79 6.50 -14.07
CA SER A 25 26.62 7.36 -14.24
C SER A 25 25.84 7.02 -15.52
N CYS A 26 26.55 6.84 -16.63
CA CYS A 26 25.99 6.46 -17.92
C CYS A 26 25.36 5.06 -17.88
N ARG A 27 25.95 4.13 -17.13
CA ARG A 27 25.35 2.81 -16.90
C ARG A 27 24.01 2.94 -16.17
N ASN A 28 23.98 3.71 -15.08
CA ASN A 28 22.78 3.91 -14.28
C ASN A 28 21.69 4.64 -15.08
N ASN A 29 22.04 5.70 -15.81
CA ASN A 29 21.09 6.44 -16.61
C ASN A 29 20.47 5.58 -17.73
N TYR A 30 21.30 4.79 -18.43
CA TYR A 30 20.82 3.86 -19.44
C TYR A 30 19.82 2.84 -18.85
N ASN A 31 20.14 2.24 -17.70
CA ASN A 31 19.25 1.31 -17.01
C ASN A 31 17.97 1.99 -16.49
N ASN A 32 18.05 3.22 -16.01
CA ASN A 32 16.89 3.99 -15.58
C ASN A 32 15.98 4.30 -16.77
N ARG A 33 16.54 4.68 -17.92
CA ARG A 33 15.81 4.95 -19.17
C ARG A 33 15.10 3.69 -19.68
N LEU A 34 15.76 2.53 -19.67
CA LEU A 34 15.13 1.27 -20.07
C LEU A 34 13.89 0.91 -19.23
N ASN A 35 13.87 1.30 -17.96
CA ASN A 35 12.71 1.07 -17.08
C ASN A 35 11.73 2.25 -17.07
N SER A 36 12.07 3.39 -17.68
CA SER A 36 11.39 4.67 -17.46
C SER A 36 9.98 4.78 -18.04
N ASP A 37 9.57 3.94 -18.99
CA ASP A 37 8.21 4.03 -19.57
C ASP A 37 7.20 3.16 -18.81
N ALA A 38 7.61 2.01 -18.30
CA ALA A 38 6.78 1.14 -17.46
C ALA A 38 6.65 1.67 -16.02
N THR A 39 7.68 2.34 -15.51
CA THR A 39 7.72 2.78 -14.10
C THR A 39 6.69 3.89 -13.78
N PRO A 40 6.44 4.93 -14.62
CA PRO A 40 5.52 6.02 -14.33
C PRO A 40 4.07 5.58 -14.28
N LEU A 41 3.61 4.76 -15.23
CA LEU A 41 2.24 4.24 -15.24
C LEU A 41 1.96 3.43 -13.98
N ILE A 42 2.81 2.43 -13.70
CA ILE A 42 2.69 1.57 -12.52
C ILE A 42 2.78 2.41 -11.22
N ARG A 43 3.71 3.38 -11.16
CA ARG A 43 3.83 4.30 -10.02
C ARG A 43 2.55 5.13 -9.84
N ASN A 44 1.97 5.65 -10.91
CA ASN A 44 0.77 6.47 -10.85
C ASN A 44 -0.43 5.64 -10.37
N ILE A 45 -0.64 4.44 -10.93
CA ILE A 45 -1.68 3.51 -10.49
C ILE A 45 -1.51 3.18 -8.99
N ASN A 46 -0.30 2.85 -8.55
CA ASN A 46 -0.02 2.57 -7.15
C ASN A 46 -0.25 3.79 -6.25
N ASN A 47 0.02 5.01 -6.72
CA ASN A 47 -0.28 6.23 -5.97
C ASN A 47 -1.79 6.43 -5.79
N ILE A 48 -2.59 6.17 -6.83
CA ILE A 48 -4.05 6.22 -6.76
C ILE A 48 -4.56 5.17 -5.78
N LEU A 49 -4.11 3.91 -5.88
CA LEU A 49 -4.51 2.83 -4.98
C LEU A 49 -4.16 3.12 -3.51
N ARG A 50 -2.96 3.68 -3.25
CA ARG A 50 -2.56 4.11 -1.90
C ARG A 50 -3.44 5.24 -1.37
N LYS A 51 -3.78 6.22 -2.21
CA LYS A 51 -4.69 7.32 -1.85
C LYS A 51 -6.09 6.78 -1.53
N ASN A 52 -6.64 5.92 -2.38
CA ASN A 52 -7.92 5.26 -2.16
C ASN A 52 -7.93 4.50 -0.83
N ARG A 53 -6.92 3.64 -0.60
CA ARG A 53 -6.77 2.90 0.66
C ARG A 53 -6.75 3.82 1.88
N ARG A 54 -5.98 4.91 1.83
CA ARG A 54 -5.90 5.89 2.91
C ARG A 54 -7.24 6.56 3.19
N ILE A 55 -7.98 6.97 2.15
CA ILE A 55 -9.30 7.60 2.31
C ILE A 55 -10.26 6.66 3.08
N LEU A 56 -10.30 5.38 2.70
CA LEU A 56 -11.14 4.39 3.37
C LEU A 56 -10.72 4.16 4.82
N MET A 57 -9.42 4.02 5.06
CA MET A 57 -8.84 3.85 6.39
C MET A 57 -9.16 5.05 7.30
N ASP A 58 -8.92 6.28 6.84
CA ASP A 58 -9.14 7.50 7.62
C ASP A 58 -10.62 7.65 8.02
N LEU A 59 -11.56 7.27 7.14
CA LEU A 59 -12.99 7.29 7.42
C LEU A 59 -13.41 6.24 8.46
N LEU A 60 -12.83 5.05 8.43
CA LEU A 60 -13.14 3.96 9.36
C LEU A 60 -12.48 4.17 10.74
N SER A 61 -11.19 4.51 10.76
CA SER A 61 -10.41 4.73 11.97
C SER A 61 -10.88 5.94 12.77
N GLY A 62 -11.33 7.01 12.11
CA GLY A 62 -11.85 8.20 12.79
C GLY A 62 -13.08 7.93 13.67
N LEU A 63 -13.73 6.77 13.52
CA LEU A 63 -14.94 6.39 14.25
C LEU A 63 -14.78 5.12 15.10
N ASN A 64 -13.57 4.53 15.16
CA ASN A 64 -13.34 3.21 15.77
C ASN A 64 -14.31 2.11 15.24
N LYS A 65 -14.72 2.21 13.96
CA LYS A 65 -15.68 1.29 13.35
C LYS A 65 -15.00 0.35 12.37
N GLN A 66 -15.41 -0.92 12.38
CA GLN A 66 -15.00 -1.89 11.36
C GLN A 66 -15.82 -1.75 10.06
N VAL A 67 -17.01 -1.18 10.16
CA VAL A 67 -17.95 -0.96 9.05
C VAL A 67 -18.59 0.42 9.18
N LEU A 68 -18.70 1.16 8.07
CA LEU A 68 -19.31 2.49 8.04
C LEU A 68 -20.10 2.70 6.75
N VAL A 69 -21.34 3.16 6.83
CA VAL A 69 -22.11 3.61 5.66
C VAL A 69 -21.88 5.10 5.42
N VAL A 70 -21.59 5.46 4.18
CA VAL A 70 -21.33 6.85 3.74
C VAL A 70 -21.94 7.10 2.37
N ASP A 71 -22.21 8.38 2.07
CA ASP A 71 -22.59 8.77 0.73
C ASP A 71 -21.38 8.69 -0.22
N GLN A 72 -21.60 8.23 -1.44
CA GLN A 72 -20.61 8.11 -2.51
C GLN A 72 -19.94 9.46 -2.79
N LYS A 73 -20.70 10.56 -2.74
CA LYS A 73 -20.20 11.94 -2.91
C LYS A 73 -19.06 12.26 -1.96
N LYS A 74 -19.12 11.78 -0.70
CA LYS A 74 -18.06 11.99 0.30
C LYS A 74 -16.71 11.39 -0.11
N LEU A 75 -16.73 10.26 -0.82
CA LEU A 75 -15.51 9.64 -1.36
C LEU A 75 -15.00 10.42 -2.58
N VAL A 76 -15.91 10.85 -3.47
CA VAL A 76 -15.59 11.67 -4.64
C VAL A 76 -14.91 12.98 -4.22
N GLU A 77 -15.45 13.68 -3.22
CA GLU A 77 -14.88 14.93 -2.68
C GLU A 77 -13.49 14.75 -2.09
N LYS A 78 -13.20 13.58 -1.49
CA LYS A 78 -11.85 13.22 -1.02
C LYS A 78 -10.90 12.81 -2.15
N GLY A 79 -11.41 12.76 -3.38
CA GLY A 79 -10.67 12.37 -4.58
C GLY A 79 -10.40 10.88 -4.66
N TYR A 80 -11.34 10.06 -4.18
CA TYR A 80 -11.36 8.62 -4.39
C TYR A 80 -11.64 8.30 -5.86
N ARG A 81 -10.97 7.28 -6.41
CA ARG A 81 -11.12 6.86 -7.81
C ARG A 81 -11.68 5.44 -7.88
N PHE A 82 -12.96 5.29 -8.21
CA PHE A 82 -13.68 4.01 -8.20
C PHE A 82 -13.17 2.98 -9.22
N ASP A 83 -12.56 3.44 -10.32
CA ASP A 83 -12.00 2.57 -11.36
C ASP A 83 -10.72 1.82 -10.92
N TYR A 84 -10.18 2.17 -9.74
CA TYR A 84 -8.91 1.65 -9.25
C TYR A 84 -9.14 0.83 -7.96
N PHE A 85 -9.11 -0.48 -8.12
CA PHE A 85 -9.17 -1.46 -7.03
C PHE A 85 -8.18 -2.59 -7.32
N THR A 86 -7.70 -3.25 -6.28
CA THR A 86 -6.79 -4.40 -6.38
C THR A 86 -7.53 -5.72 -6.51
N GLU A 87 -8.75 -5.78 -5.98
CA GLU A 87 -9.54 -7.01 -5.92
C GLU A 87 -11.02 -6.66 -5.90
N HIS A 88 -11.85 -7.53 -6.47
CA HIS A 88 -13.29 -7.49 -6.30
C HIS A 88 -13.80 -8.87 -5.92
N TYR A 89 -14.90 -8.93 -5.18
CA TYR A 89 -15.52 -10.16 -4.73
C TYR A 89 -17.04 -10.04 -4.85
N SER A 90 -17.69 -11.08 -5.37
CA SER A 90 -19.15 -11.15 -5.48
C SER A 90 -19.68 -12.25 -4.57
N THR A 91 -20.68 -11.94 -3.76
CA THR A 91 -21.37 -12.93 -2.93
C THR A 91 -22.39 -13.73 -3.75
N LYS A 92 -22.90 -14.83 -3.18
CA LYS A 92 -24.00 -15.60 -3.77
C LYS A 92 -25.29 -14.78 -3.92
N GLU A 93 -25.43 -13.73 -3.13
CA GLU A 93 -26.54 -12.77 -3.17
C GLU A 93 -26.30 -11.62 -4.15
N ASN A 94 -25.31 -11.76 -5.05
CA ASN A 94 -24.93 -10.77 -6.07
C ASN A 94 -24.43 -9.43 -5.50
N GLU A 95 -24.03 -9.40 -4.22
CA GLU A 95 -23.40 -8.22 -3.63
C GLU A 95 -21.95 -8.11 -4.08
N LYS A 96 -21.55 -6.93 -4.56
CA LYS A 96 -20.20 -6.69 -5.08
C LYS A 96 -19.38 -5.87 -4.10
N TYR A 97 -18.21 -6.39 -3.77
CA TYR A 97 -17.21 -5.74 -2.93
C TYR A 97 -16.01 -5.34 -3.78
N TYR A 98 -15.50 -4.14 -3.55
CA TYR A 98 -14.34 -3.59 -4.24
C TYR A 98 -13.29 -3.19 -3.22
N TYR A 99 -12.09 -3.75 -3.33
CA TYR A 99 -11.03 -3.57 -2.35
C TYR A 99 -9.81 -2.86 -2.94
N CYS A 100 -9.27 -1.91 -2.18
CA CYS A 100 -7.92 -1.38 -2.29
C CYS A 100 -7.07 -2.00 -1.17
N TYR A 101 -6.39 -3.10 -1.46
CA TYR A 101 -5.65 -3.92 -0.50
C TYR A 101 -6.55 -4.51 0.60
N ASP A 102 -6.45 -3.99 1.83
CA ASP A 102 -7.15 -4.44 3.03
C ASP A 102 -8.38 -3.58 3.38
N TYR A 103 -8.66 -2.52 2.61
CA TYR A 103 -9.86 -1.70 2.77
C TYR A 103 -10.69 -1.72 1.50
N GLY A 104 -12.01 -1.69 1.64
CA GLY A 104 -12.91 -1.72 0.50
C GLY A 104 -14.26 -1.09 0.77
N TYR A 105 -15.14 -1.18 -0.23
CA TYR A 105 -16.52 -0.77 -0.13
C TYR A 105 -17.45 -1.73 -0.85
N ARG A 106 -18.72 -1.69 -0.48
CA ARG A 106 -19.84 -2.35 -1.12
C ARG A 106 -20.91 -1.30 -1.45
N PRO A 107 -21.34 -1.16 -2.72
CA PRO A 107 -22.49 -0.34 -3.04
C PRO A 107 -23.76 -0.91 -2.39
N LEU A 108 -24.53 -0.05 -1.73
CA LEU A 108 -25.85 -0.41 -1.17
C LEU A 108 -26.96 0.03 -2.14
N ASP A 109 -26.81 1.23 -2.69
CA ASP A 109 -27.63 1.84 -3.72
C ASP A 109 -26.73 2.75 -4.60
N ASP A 110 -27.33 3.59 -5.44
CA ASP A 110 -26.60 4.49 -6.34
C ASP A 110 -25.87 5.62 -5.60
N GLU A 111 -26.27 5.96 -4.37
CA GLU A 111 -25.74 7.10 -3.61
C GLU A 111 -24.97 6.68 -2.36
N LYS A 112 -25.12 5.45 -1.86
CA LYS A 112 -24.59 4.99 -0.58
C LYS A 112 -23.68 3.79 -0.73
N LEU A 113 -22.59 3.86 0.03
CA LEU A 113 -21.56 2.84 0.09
C LEU A 113 -21.36 2.38 1.53
N MET A 114 -21.19 1.08 1.73
CA MET A 114 -20.71 0.48 2.97
C MET A 114 -19.21 0.26 2.88
N LEU A 115 -18.43 1.00 3.67
CA LEU A 115 -16.98 0.83 3.80
C LEU A 115 -16.67 -0.30 4.77
N VAL A 116 -15.67 -1.12 4.43
CA VAL A 116 -15.27 -2.30 5.18
C VAL A 116 -13.76 -2.46 5.22
N LYS A 117 -13.23 -3.06 6.29
CA LYS A 117 -11.87 -3.61 6.34
C LYS A 117 -11.93 -5.11 6.08
N ASP A 118 -11.09 -5.61 5.18
CA ASP A 118 -10.99 -7.05 4.91
C ASP A 118 -10.30 -7.75 6.10
N THR A 119 -11.08 -8.51 6.85
CA THR A 119 -10.60 -9.30 7.99
C THR A 119 -9.99 -10.64 7.57
N ARG A 120 -10.15 -11.05 6.30
CA ARG A 120 -9.63 -12.32 5.78
C ARG A 120 -8.13 -12.22 5.44
N LYS A 121 -7.66 -11.02 5.07
CA LYS A 121 -6.26 -10.78 4.76
C LYS A 121 -5.47 -10.66 6.06
N LYS A 122 -4.65 -11.67 6.35
CA LYS A 122 -3.66 -11.59 7.43
C LYS A 122 -2.67 -10.47 7.07
N SER A 123 -2.47 -9.52 7.98
CA SER A 123 -1.33 -8.61 7.92
C SER A 123 -0.06 -9.47 7.98
N PHE A 124 0.66 -9.55 6.86
CA PHE A 124 1.98 -10.18 6.81
C PHE A 124 3.00 -9.25 7.48
N ALA A 125 2.88 -9.03 8.79
CA ALA A 125 3.89 -8.39 9.62
C ALA A 125 3.59 -8.74 11.09
N GLY A 126 4.57 -9.30 11.79
CA GLY A 126 4.44 -9.69 13.19
C GLY A 126 4.07 -8.53 14.10
N GLU A 127 2.82 -8.52 14.56
CA GLU A 127 2.39 -7.75 15.73
C GLU A 127 2.68 -8.60 16.96
N LYS A 128 3.85 -8.37 17.57
CA LYS A 128 4.02 -8.67 19.00
C LYS A 128 2.99 -7.84 19.75
N LYS A 129 2.14 -8.54 20.51
CA LYS A 129 1.21 -8.02 21.51
C LYS A 129 1.73 -6.76 22.20
N GLN A 130 1.01 -5.65 22.05
CA GLN A 130 0.97 -4.60 23.06
C GLN A 130 -0.30 -3.80 22.93
N VAL A 131 -1.44 -4.32 23.39
CA VAL A 131 -2.51 -3.58 24.10
C VAL A 131 -3.43 -4.62 24.75
N LEU A 132 -3.14 -5.04 25.98
CA LEU A 132 -4.11 -5.59 26.95
C LEU A 132 -3.36 -5.84 28.27
N GLU A 133 -3.05 -4.76 28.99
CA GLU A 133 -2.67 -4.80 30.41
C GLU A 133 -2.55 -3.37 30.95
N LYS A 134 -3.66 -2.61 30.90
CA LYS A 134 -3.83 -1.40 31.70
C LYS A 134 -5.28 -1.27 32.15
N SER A 135 -5.73 -2.21 32.98
CA SER A 135 -6.96 -2.07 33.77
C SER A 135 -7.15 -3.27 34.71
N ALA A 136 -6.51 -3.21 35.87
CA ALA A 136 -6.90 -3.84 37.15
C ALA A 136 -5.76 -3.59 38.17
N THR A 137 -5.61 -2.37 38.70
CA THR A 137 -6.06 -2.01 40.06
C THR A 137 -6.03 -3.14 41.10
N SER A 138 -5.06 -3.01 41.99
CA SER A 138 -5.21 -3.08 43.45
C SER A 138 -5.46 -4.42 44.15
N SER A 139 -4.56 -4.67 45.11
CA SER A 139 -4.78 -5.33 46.40
C SER A 139 -4.86 -6.86 46.42
N THR A 140 -3.89 -7.49 47.07
CA THR A 140 -4.05 -8.30 48.31
C THR A 140 -2.79 -9.14 48.57
N THR A 141 -2.01 -8.66 49.55
CA THR A 141 -1.48 -9.36 50.72
C THR A 141 -1.05 -10.84 50.70
N TYR A 142 0.06 -11.08 51.44
CA TYR A 142 0.39 -12.20 52.34
C TYR A 142 1.41 -13.31 51.93
N TYR A 143 2.30 -13.54 52.91
CA TYR A 143 3.12 -14.73 53.28
C TYR A 143 4.46 -14.95 52.53
N SER A 144 5.62 -14.71 53.20
CA SER A 144 6.44 -15.69 53.97
C SER A 144 7.51 -16.35 53.07
N GLN A 145 8.74 -16.68 53.39
CA GLN A 145 9.55 -16.94 54.59
C GLN A 145 11.01 -16.93 54.05
N SER A 146 11.97 -16.27 54.69
CA SER A 146 12.91 -16.90 55.63
C SER A 146 13.70 -18.10 55.08
N SER A 147 14.98 -17.83 54.73
CA SER A 147 16.17 -18.67 55.02
C SER A 147 16.42 -19.94 54.20
N PRO A 148 17.68 -20.46 54.23
CA PRO A 148 18.89 -19.95 54.91
C PRO A 148 19.81 -19.09 54.04
#